data_AF-A0AAX2CKN8-F1
#
_entry.id   AF-A0AAX2CKN8-F1
#
_cell.length_a   1.000
_cell.length_b   1.000
_cell.length_c   1.000
_cell.angle_alpha   90.00
_cell.angle_beta   90.00
_cell.angle_gamma   90.00
#
_symmetry.space_group_name_H-M   'P 1'
#
loop_
_entity.id
_entity.type
_entity.pdbx_description
1 polymer ?
#
loop_
_entity_poly.entity_id
_entity_poly.type
_entity_poly.pdbx_seq_one_letter_code
_entity_poly.pdbx_strand_id
1 'polypeptide(L)'
;MNEIEVGQIVYVHVSNMFYSSEPKLIEYIVSKVNTRSFYAHRKDSDYERRFDKRKMTHESLGEVYRAYLTEKEYWDMVDRRKESIELRKELKKQIDIMSLEKLHELKKHIN
;
A
#
# COMPACT_ATOMS: atom_id res chain seq x y z
N MET A 1 18.11 -1.52 2.42
CA MET A 1 17.02 -0.75 3.06
C MET A 1 17.59 0.63 3.31
N ASN A 2 16.98 1.69 2.79
CA ASN A 2 17.38 3.04 3.18
C ASN A 2 17.18 3.16 4.69
N GLU A 3 18.15 3.73 5.39
CA GLU A 3 18.05 3.91 6.83
C GLU A 3 17.01 5.00 7.14
N ILE A 4 16.20 4.76 8.17
CA ILE A 4 15.25 5.75 8.69
C ILE A 4 16.01 6.60 9.69
N GLU A 5 15.90 7.91 9.55
CA GLU A 5 16.60 8.90 10.37
C GLU A 5 15.63 9.80 11.13
N VAL A 6 16.08 10.37 12.26
CA VAL A 6 15.30 11.37 13.00
C VAL A 6 15.21 12.65 12.18
N GLY A 7 14.02 13.26 12.12
CA GLY A 7 13.70 14.44 11.29
C GLY A 7 13.25 14.09 9.87
N GLN A 8 13.38 12.83 9.43
CA GLN A 8 12.92 12.39 8.12
C GLN A 8 11.38 12.45 8.02
N ILE A 9 10.88 12.87 6.86
CA ILE A 9 9.47 12.73 6.51
C ILE A 9 9.22 11.32 5.97
N VAL A 10 8.21 10.66 6.51
CA VAL A 10 7.64 9.41 5.97
C VAL A 10 6.19 9.64 5.61
N TYR A 11 5.72 8.93 4.59
CA TYR A 11 4.36 9.06 4.09
C TYR A 11 3.53 7.91 4.61
N VAL A 12 2.47 8.21 5.35
CA VAL A 12 1.65 7.21 6.02
C VAL A 12 0.30 7.10 5.34
N HIS A 13 -0.02 5.89 4.88
CA HIS A 13 -1.36 5.52 4.48
C HIS A 13 -2.08 4.85 5.67
N VAL A 14 -3.35 5.22 5.89
CA VAL A 14 -4.20 4.60 6.91
C VAL A 14 -5.29 3.80 6.21
N SER A 15 -5.27 2.49 6.42
CA SER A 15 -6.32 1.58 5.97
C SER A 15 -7.16 1.14 7.16
N ASN A 16 -8.48 1.16 7.02
CA ASN A 16 -9.39 0.62 8.02
C ASN A 16 -9.77 -0.82 7.66
N MET A 17 -9.85 -1.70 8.66
CA MET A 17 -10.21 -3.10 8.44
C MET A 17 -11.68 -3.29 8.05
N PHE A 18 -12.55 -2.32 8.39
CA PHE A 18 -14.00 -2.44 8.23
C PHE A 18 -14.55 -1.72 6.99
N TYR A 19 -13.79 -0.80 6.38
CA TYR A 19 -14.23 -0.07 5.19
C TYR A 19 -13.05 0.35 4.33
N SER A 20 -13.30 0.45 3.02
CA SER A 20 -12.31 0.98 2.08
C SER A 20 -12.32 2.51 2.14
N SER A 21 -11.18 3.10 2.48
CA SER A 21 -10.95 4.54 2.34
C SER A 21 -10.33 4.85 0.98
N GLU A 22 -10.56 6.08 0.49
CA GLU A 22 -9.83 6.56 -0.67
C GLU A 22 -8.31 6.59 -0.39
N PRO A 23 -7.47 6.28 -1.39
CA PRO A 23 -6.03 6.38 -1.27
C PRO A 23 -5.61 7.79 -0.82
N LYS A 24 -5.03 7.88 0.39
CA LYS A 24 -4.51 9.13 0.94
C LYS A 24 -3.22 8.87 1.71
N LEU A 25 -2.28 9.78 1.53
CA LEU A 25 -1.05 9.87 2.30
C LEU A 25 -1.12 11.02 3.29
N ILE A 26 -0.48 10.81 4.43
CA ILE A 26 -0.32 11.80 5.50
C ILE A 26 1.16 11.85 5.84
N GLU A 27 1.73 13.04 5.86
CA GLU A 27 3.13 13.23 6.27
C GLU A 27 3.29 13.04 7.78
N TYR A 28 4.29 12.25 8.14
CA TYR A 28 4.75 12.05 9.50
C TYR A 28 6.24 12.38 9.57
N ILE A 29 6.65 13.04 10.65
CA ILE A 29 8.05 13.37 10.94
C ILE A 29 8.56 12.35 11.95
N VAL A 30 9.67 11.70 11.63
CA VAL A 30 10.32 10.73 12.52
C VAL A 30 10.94 11.47 13.70
N SER A 31 10.51 11.14 14.92
CA SER A 31 11.00 11.76 16.16
C SER A 31 12.03 10.90 16.88
N LYS A 32 11.98 9.57 16.71
CA LYS A 32 12.89 8.63 17.37
C LYS A 32 13.10 7.36 16.55
N VAL A 33 14.34 6.87 16.51
CA VAL A 33 14.67 5.61 15.85
C VAL A 33 15.34 4.67 16.85
N ASN A 34 14.78 3.47 16.98
CA ASN A 34 15.33 2.36 17.75
C ASN A 34 15.74 1.22 16.80
N THR A 35 16.38 0.18 17.35
CA THR A 35 16.83 -1.00 16.59
C THR A 35 15.72 -1.67 15.78
N ARG A 36 14.50 -1.79 16.33
CA ARG A 36 13.37 -2.54 15.72
C ARG A 36 12.15 -1.68 15.39
N SER A 37 12.16 -0.42 15.77
CA SER A 37 11.00 0.47 15.62
C SER A 37 11.44 1.90 15.43
N PHE A 38 10.58 2.71 14.83
CA PHE A 38 10.73 4.16 14.85
C PHE A 38 9.42 4.78 15.33
N TYR A 39 9.51 6.00 15.84
CA TYR A 39 8.38 6.80 16.26
C TYR A 39 8.26 7.97 15.31
N ALA A 40 7.04 8.29 14.94
CA ALA A 40 6.77 9.43 14.09
C ALA A 40 5.43 10.06 14.48
N HIS A 41 5.30 11.35 14.27
CA HIS A 41 4.09 12.11 14.55
C HIS A 41 3.71 12.98 13.34
N ARG A 42 2.47 13.45 13.28
CA ARG A 42 2.04 14.36 12.21
C ARG A 42 2.65 15.75 12.45
N LYS A 43 2.83 16.53 11.39
CA LYS A 43 3.33 17.91 11.49
C LYS A 43 2.55 18.77 12.50
N ASP A 44 1.23 18.58 12.56
CA ASP A 44 0.31 19.35 13.41
C ASP A 44 -0.13 18.59 14.68
N SER A 45 0.63 17.58 15.12
CA SER A 45 0.29 16.79 16.31
C SER A 45 1.53 16.25 17.01
N ASP A 46 1.56 16.36 18.34
CA ASP A 46 2.61 15.75 19.18
C ASP A 46 2.36 14.27 19.48
N TYR A 47 1.26 13.70 18.97
CA TYR A 47 0.95 12.29 19.21
C TYR A 47 1.84 11.38 18.37
N GLU A 48 2.80 10.74 19.03
CA GLU A 48 3.71 9.79 18.41
C GLU A 48 3.07 8.41 18.20
N ARG A 49 3.28 7.87 17.00
CA ARG A 49 2.97 6.48 16.68
C ARG A 49 4.25 5.68 16.55
N ARG A 50 4.26 4.48 17.16
CA ARG A 50 5.36 3.53 17.06
C ARG A 50 5.14 2.58 15.88
N PHE A 51 6.03 2.64 14.91
CA PHE A 51 6.05 1.77 13.74
C PHE A 51 7.09 0.66 13.88
N ASP A 52 6.76 -0.54 13.42
CA ASP A 52 7.71 -1.63 13.20
C ASP A 52 8.63 -1.28 12.01
N LYS A 53 9.96 -1.28 12.22
CA LYS A 53 10.94 -0.86 11.19
C LYS A 53 11.05 -1.85 10.02
N ARG A 54 10.69 -3.13 10.24
CA ARG A 54 10.75 -4.18 9.21
C ARG A 54 9.49 -4.17 8.36
N LYS A 55 8.32 -4.04 8.99
CA LYS A 55 7.02 -4.06 8.30
C LYS A 55 6.60 -2.67 7.82
N MET A 56 7.19 -1.62 8.40
CA MET A 56 6.78 -0.23 8.21
C MET A 56 5.32 0.00 8.64
N THR A 57 4.86 -0.67 9.72
CA THR A 57 3.46 -0.60 10.14
C THR A 57 3.29 -0.27 11.62
N HIS A 58 2.18 0.41 11.91
CA HIS A 58 1.61 0.60 13.23
C HIS A 58 0.15 0.16 13.19
N GLU A 59 -0.31 -0.59 14.19
CA GLU A 59 -1.68 -1.09 14.27
C GLU A 59 -2.36 -0.49 15.49
N SER A 60 -3.57 0.04 15.32
CA SER A 60 -4.35 0.65 16.40
C SER A 60 -5.83 0.57 16.10
N LEU A 61 -6.62 0.00 17.02
CA LEU A 61 -8.11 0.03 17.00
C LEU A 61 -8.75 -0.26 15.62
N GLY A 62 -8.29 -1.30 14.93
CA GLY A 62 -8.83 -1.70 13.62
C GLY A 62 -8.32 -0.86 12.43
N GLU A 63 -7.41 0.07 12.67
CA GLU A 63 -6.66 0.81 11.66
C GLU A 63 -5.24 0.28 11.55
N VAL A 64 -4.78 0.16 10.31
CA VAL A 64 -3.39 -0.17 9.99
C VAL A 64 -2.77 1.04 9.32
N TYR A 65 -1.76 1.59 9.97
CA TYR A 65 -0.95 2.69 9.49
C TYR A 65 0.28 2.09 8.83
N ARG A 66 0.48 2.35 7.54
CA ARG A 66 1.65 1.87 6.80
C ARG A 66 2.46 3.05 6.29
N ALA A 67 3.74 3.08 6.67
CA ALA A 67 4.68 4.10 6.28
C ALA A 67 5.43 3.69 4.99
N TYR A 68 5.72 4.70 4.17
CA TYR A 68 6.53 4.63 2.95
C TYR A 68 7.60 5.70 3.04
N LEU A 69 8.78 5.42 2.46
CA LEU A 69 9.89 6.36 2.50
C LEU A 69 9.72 7.46 1.45
N THR A 70 8.95 7.19 0.40
CA THR A 70 8.60 8.16 -0.65
C THR A 70 7.13 8.05 -1.02
N GLU A 71 6.53 9.12 -1.52
CA GLU A 71 5.17 9.07 -2.10
C GLU A 71 5.10 8.11 -3.28
N LYS A 72 6.16 8.08 -4.09
CA LYS A 72 6.25 7.24 -5.28
C LYS A 72 6.08 5.77 -4.97
N GLU A 73 6.69 5.27 -3.89
CA GLU A 73 6.52 3.87 -3.46
C GLU A 73 5.06 3.50 -3.21
N TYR A 74 4.28 4.43 -2.65
CA TYR A 74 2.85 4.21 -2.42
C TYR A 74 2.05 4.28 -3.71
N TRP A 75 2.25 5.33 -4.52
CA TRP A 75 1.48 5.50 -5.75
C TRP A 75 1.77 4.42 -6.78
N ASP A 76 3.03 3.98 -6.93
CA ASP A 76 3.40 2.84 -7.78
C ASP A 76 2.63 1.56 -7.38
N MET A 77 2.40 1.36 -6.08
CA MET A 77 1.61 0.23 -5.59
C MET A 77 0.12 0.37 -5.90
N VAL A 78 -0.44 1.57 -5.67
CA VAL A 78 -1.84 1.89 -5.96
C VAL A 78 -2.12 1.70 -7.45
N ASP A 79 -1.24 2.21 -8.31
CA ASP A 79 -1.37 2.14 -9.76
C ASP A 79 -1.29 0.69 -10.25
N ARG A 80 -0.32 -0.09 -9.78
CA ARG A 80 -0.24 -1.54 -10.10
C ARG A 80 -1.50 -2.29 -9.67
N ARG A 81 -2.07 -1.96 -8.51
CA ARG A 81 -3.30 -2.60 -8.03
C ARG A 81 -4.49 -2.23 -8.94
N LYS A 82 -4.59 -0.96 -9.32
CA LYS A 82 -5.64 -0.46 -10.23
C LYS A 82 -5.52 -1.11 -11.61
N GLU A 83 -4.31 -1.13 -12.17
CA GLU A 83 -4.00 -1.80 -13.44
C GLU A 83 -4.40 -3.28 -13.39
N SER A 84 -4.01 -4.00 -12.34
CA SER A 84 -4.39 -5.41 -12.19
C SER A 84 -5.90 -5.62 -12.11
N ILE A 85 -6.64 -4.73 -11.44
CA ILE A 85 -8.11 -4.84 -11.33
C ILE A 85 -8.76 -4.61 -12.69
N GLU A 86 -8.37 -3.56 -13.41
CA GLU A 86 -8.94 -3.26 -14.72
C GLU A 86 -8.56 -4.33 -15.75
N LEU A 87 -7.32 -4.83 -15.75
CA LEU A 87 -6.90 -5.92 -16.64
C LEU A 87 -7.73 -7.19 -16.38
N ARG A 88 -7.94 -7.58 -15.12
CA ARG A 88 -8.78 -8.75 -14.78
C ARG A 88 -10.22 -8.57 -15.26
N LYS A 89 -10.78 -7.37 -15.10
CA LYS A 89 -12.13 -7.04 -15.53
C LYS A 89 -12.27 -7.08 -17.04
N GLU A 90 -11.28 -6.54 -17.77
CA GLU A 90 -11.23 -6.60 -19.23
C GLU A 90 -11.11 -8.04 -19.73
N LEU A 91 -10.14 -8.79 -19.22
CA LEU A 91 -9.93 -10.19 -19.60
C LEU A 91 -11.18 -11.04 -19.33
N LYS A 92 -11.85 -10.85 -18.19
CA LYS A 92 -13.10 -11.55 -17.90
C LYS A 92 -14.17 -11.26 -18.96
N LYS A 93 -14.38 -9.98 -19.31
CA LYS A 93 -15.34 -9.60 -20.35
C LYS A 93 -14.99 -10.21 -21.70
N GLN A 94 -13.71 -10.21 -22.08
CA GLN A 94 -13.26 -10.79 -23.33
C GLN A 94 -13.50 -12.31 -23.34
N ILE A 95 -13.19 -13.01 -22.25
CA ILE A 95 -13.42 -14.45 -22.11
C ILE A 95 -14.92 -14.77 -22.22
N ASP A 96 -15.79 -13.98 -21.58
CA ASP A 96 -17.25 -14.21 -21.58
C ASP A 96 -17.86 -14.15 -23.00
N ILE A 97 -17.22 -13.44 -23.95
CA ILE A 97 -17.70 -13.30 -25.33
C ILE A 97 -16.91 -14.16 -26.35
N MET A 98 -15.90 -14.91 -25.92
CA MET A 98 -15.09 -15.75 -26.82
C MET A 98 -15.87 -16.96 -27.33
N SER A 99 -15.57 -17.39 -28.57
CA SER A 99 -16.07 -18.67 -29.09
C SER A 99 -15.40 -19.85 -28.41
N LEU A 100 -16.03 -21.02 -28.48
CA LEU A 100 -15.50 -22.26 -27.90
C LEU A 100 -14.11 -22.61 -28.46
N GLU A 101 -13.87 -22.39 -29.76
CA GLU A 101 -12.57 -22.64 -30.39
C GLU A 101 -11.48 -21.75 -29.79
N LYS A 102 -11.76 -20.44 -29.63
CA LYS A 102 -10.83 -19.50 -29.00
C LYS A 102 -10.59 -19.82 -27.52
N LEU A 103 -11.61 -20.28 -26.80
CA LEU A 103 -11.44 -20.74 -25.42
C LEU A 103 -10.54 -21.98 -25.34
N HIS A 104 -10.64 -22.91 -26.31
CA HIS A 104 -9.73 -24.04 -26.41
C HIS A 104 -8.28 -23.63 -26.72
N GLU A 105 -8.07 -22.64 -27.59
CA GLU A 105 -6.74 -22.08 -27.85
C GLU A 105 -6.16 -21.40 -26.61
N LEU A 106 -6.95 -20.53 -25.96
CA LEU A 106 -6.55 -19.85 -24.73
C LEU A 106 -6.13 -20.84 -23.64
N LYS A 107 -6.88 -21.93 -23.46
CA LYS A 107 -6.56 -23.01 -22.51
C LYS A 107 -5.19 -23.65 -22.76
N LYS A 108 -4.73 -23.70 -24.02
CA LYS A 108 -3.41 -24.26 -24.36
C LYS A 108 -2.24 -23.34 -23.97
N HIS A 109 -2.48 -22.04 -23.80
CA HIS A 109 -1.44 -21.04 -23.49
C HIS A 109 -1.33 -20.66 -22.02
N ILE A 110 -2.36 -20.94 -21.21
CA ILE A 110 -2.39 -20.63 -19.77
C ILE A 110 -1.91 -21.81 -18.91
N ASN A 111 -1.77 -23.00 -19.50
CA ASN A 111 -1.29 -24.22 -18.83
C ASN A 111 0.21 -24.46 -19.05
#